data_AF-A0AAE1YH51-F1
#
_entry.id   AF-A0AAE1YH51-F1
#
_cell.length_a   1.000
_cell.length_b   1.000
_cell.length_c   1.000
_cell.angle_alpha   90.00
_cell.angle_beta   90.00
_cell.angle_gamma   90.00
#
_symmetry.space_group_name_H-M   'P 1'
#
loop_
_entity.id
_entity.type
_entity.pdbx_description
1 polymer ?
#
loop_
_entity_poly.entity_id
_entity_poly.type
_entity_poly.pdbx_seq_one_letter_code
_entity_poly.pdbx_strand_id
1 'polypeptide(L)'
;MGVEEVMKFVVEKLKEALLILENLGGEALAWLDRVFPPETRGDKIHHWLHVALPYLIATVVLAVVVWFCRCCRGCCLGRRGGRVRMMKAPGREYRMGRDVFESDPKGYFYNLRAHPGDQLC
;
A
#
# COMPACT_ATOMS: atom_id res chain seq x y z
N MET A 1 -25.32 16.58 -17.06
CA MET A 1 -25.58 16.66 -15.61
C MET A 1 -24.89 17.93 -15.12
N GLY A 2 -25.66 18.90 -14.65
CA GLY A 2 -25.14 20.24 -14.35
C GLY A 2 -24.24 20.21 -13.13
N VAL A 3 -23.04 20.79 -13.22
CA VAL A 3 -22.09 20.89 -12.09
C VAL A 3 -22.74 21.54 -10.86
N GLU A 4 -23.72 22.42 -11.09
CA GLU A 4 -24.54 23.08 -10.06
C GLU A 4 -25.43 22.13 -9.25
N GLU A 5 -25.99 21.08 -9.88
CA GLU A 5 -26.81 20.08 -9.20
C GLU A 5 -25.95 19.21 -8.28
N VAL A 6 -24.76 18.84 -8.75
CA VAL A 6 -23.78 18.07 -7.97
C VAL A 6 -23.28 18.87 -6.77
N MET A 7 -22.98 20.16 -6.95
CA MET A 7 -22.56 21.03 -5.84
C MET A 7 -23.64 21.15 -4.75
N LYS A 8 -24.91 21.33 -5.14
CA LYS A 8 -26.02 21.39 -4.17
C LYS A 8 -26.13 20.11 -3.36
N PHE A 9 -26.06 18.95 -4.02
CA PHE A 9 -26.11 17.65 -3.36
C PHE A 9 -24.93 17.44 -2.38
N VAL A 10 -23.72 17.82 -2.78
CA VAL A 10 -22.52 17.72 -1.91
C VAL A 10 -22.68 18.61 -0.68
N VAL A 11 -23.14 19.86 -0.85
CA VAL A 11 -23.33 20.80 0.27
C VAL A 11 -24.40 20.31 1.24
N GLU A 12 -25.50 19.74 0.76
CA GLU A 12 -26.53 19.15 1.62
C GLU A 12 -25.99 17.96 2.41
N LYS A 13 -25.23 17.06 1.79
CA LYS A 13 -24.60 15.92 2.47
C LYS A 13 -23.55 16.36 3.48
N LEU A 14 -22.82 17.42 3.19
CA LEU A 14 -21.83 17.99 4.12
C LEU A 14 -22.52 18.56 5.36
N LYS A 15 -23.66 19.24 5.22
CA LYS A 15 -24.46 19.73 6.36
C LYS A 15 -24.99 18.59 7.22
N GLU A 16 -25.51 17.52 6.61
CA GLU A 16 -25.94 16.33 7.35
C GLU A 16 -24.79 15.68 8.13
N ALA A 17 -23.63 15.53 7.49
CA ALA A 17 -22.44 14.98 8.15
C ALA A 17 -21.94 15.86 9.29
N LEU A 18 -22.01 17.18 9.13
CA LEU A 18 -21.58 18.14 10.14
C LEU A 18 -22.49 18.11 11.37
N LEU A 19 -23.81 17.98 11.17
CA LEU A 19 -24.77 17.79 12.27
C LEU A 19 -24.55 16.48 13.03
N ILE A 20 -24.25 15.38 12.31
CA ILE A 20 -23.91 14.10 12.94
C ILE A 20 -22.61 14.23 13.73
N LEU A 21 -21.60 14.92 13.17
CA LEU A 21 -20.32 15.16 13.82
C LEU A 21 -20.45 16.05 15.06
N GLU A 22 -21.32 17.06 15.05
CA GLU A 22 -21.60 17.91 16.21
C GLU A 22 -22.31 17.13 17.33
N ASN A 23 -23.32 16.32 16.99
CA ASN A 23 -24.01 15.47 17.96
C ASN A 23 -23.06 14.43 18.58
N LEU A 24 -22.24 13.78 17.74
CA LEU A 24 -21.24 12.80 18.18
C LEU A 24 -20.11 13.46 18.96
N GLY A 25 -19.71 14.67 18.56
CA GLY A 25 -18.69 15.48 19.23
C GLY A 25 -19.15 15.92 20.62
N GLY A 26 -20.41 16.34 20.77
CA GLY A 26 -21.01 16.67 22.06
C GLY A 26 -21.05 15.47 23.02
N GLU A 27 -21.45 14.30 22.53
CA GLU A 27 -21.45 13.07 23.32
C GLU A 27 -20.04 12.59 23.67
N ALA A 28 -19.10 12.69 22.72
CA ALA A 28 -17.70 12.36 22.93
C ALA A 28 -17.03 13.33 23.92
N LEU A 29 -17.36 14.63 23.88
CA LEU A 29 -16.88 15.62 24.83
C LEU A 29 -17.47 15.38 26.22
N ALA A 30 -18.77 15.08 26.33
CA ALA A 30 -19.40 14.74 27.60
C ALA A 30 -18.79 13.45 28.20
N TRP A 31 -18.51 12.45 27.37
CA TRP A 31 -17.79 11.24 27.78
C TRP A 31 -16.34 11.54 28.16
N LEU A 32 -15.63 12.38 27.40
CA LEU A 32 -14.26 12.80 27.70
C LEU A 32 -14.19 13.56 29.01
N ASP A 33 -15.13 14.47 29.29
CA ASP A 33 -15.19 15.19 30.56
C ASP A 33 -15.54 14.28 31.74
N ARG A 34 -16.28 13.19 31.50
CA ARG A 34 -16.54 12.14 32.50
C ARG A 34 -15.30 11.27 32.78
N VAL A 35 -14.54 10.91 31.74
CA VAL A 35 -13.31 10.11 31.86
C VAL A 35 -12.14 10.97 32.36
N PHE A 36 -12.13 12.26 32.02
CA PHE A 36 -11.12 13.25 32.38
C PHE A 36 -11.77 14.50 33.01
N PRO A 37 -12.08 14.46 34.32
CA PRO A 37 -12.65 15.61 35.03
C PRO A 37 -11.74 16.86 34.94
N PRO A 38 -12.31 18.04 34.64
CA PRO A 38 -11.56 19.26 34.29
C PRO A 38 -10.66 19.80 35.42
N GLU A 39 -10.98 19.48 36.67
CA GLU A 39 -10.35 19.99 37.90
C GLU A 39 -8.92 19.44 38.18
N THR A 40 -8.43 18.46 37.40
CA THR A 40 -7.10 17.85 37.64
C THR A 40 -6.17 17.87 36.40
N ARG A 41 -6.48 18.71 35.40
CA ARG A 41 -5.96 18.60 34.03
C ARG A 41 -4.49 18.96 33.82
N GLY A 42 -3.86 19.84 34.59
CA GLY A 42 -2.50 20.31 34.26
C GLY A 42 -1.44 19.20 34.36
N ASP A 43 -1.18 18.77 35.60
CA ASP A 43 0.01 17.97 35.89
C ASP A 43 -0.18 16.47 35.59
N LYS A 44 -1.41 15.96 35.77
CA LYS A 44 -1.73 14.57 35.46
C LYS A 44 -1.79 14.30 33.95
N ILE A 45 -2.38 15.19 33.15
CA ILE A 45 -2.42 14.98 31.70
C ILE A 45 -1.03 15.07 31.12
N HIS A 46 -0.19 16.00 31.59
CA HIS A 46 1.18 16.09 31.12
C HIS A 46 1.96 14.79 31.41
N HIS A 47 1.74 14.19 32.58
CA HIS A 47 2.32 12.89 32.93
C HIS A 47 1.77 11.74 32.05
N TRP A 48 0.45 11.64 31.89
CA TRP A 48 -0.19 10.61 31.07
C TRP A 48 0.15 10.75 29.59
N LEU A 49 0.25 11.97 29.07
CA LEU A 49 0.74 12.24 27.73
C LEU A 49 2.22 11.89 27.63
N HIS A 50 3.07 12.25 28.58
CA HIS A 50 4.48 11.84 28.55
C HIS A 50 4.66 10.32 28.53
N VAL A 51 3.79 9.58 29.21
CA VAL A 51 3.79 8.12 29.23
C VAL A 51 3.21 7.56 27.93
N ALA A 52 2.11 8.10 27.41
CA ALA A 52 1.45 7.62 26.20
C ALA A 52 2.17 8.01 24.89
N LEU A 53 2.80 9.19 24.85
CA LEU A 53 3.49 9.76 23.71
C LEU A 53 4.54 8.82 23.10
N PRO A 54 5.45 8.17 23.87
CA PRO A 54 6.40 7.22 23.28
C PRO A 54 5.72 6.01 22.66
N TYR A 55 4.58 5.53 23.21
CA TYR A 55 3.82 4.45 22.59
C TYR A 55 3.12 4.90 21.31
N LEU A 56 2.55 6.11 21.29
CA LEU A 56 1.97 6.70 20.09
C LEU A 56 3.03 6.95 19.00
N ILE A 57 4.21 7.43 19.37
CA ILE A 57 5.34 7.59 18.44
C ILE A 57 5.79 6.23 17.94
N ALA A 58 5.95 5.23 18.81
CA ALA A 58 6.36 3.89 18.42
C ALA A 58 5.36 3.23 17.47
N THR A 59 4.06 3.36 17.70
CA THR A 59 3.03 2.82 16.81
C THR A 59 3.04 3.53 15.45
N VAL A 60 3.17 4.85 15.41
CA VAL A 60 3.29 5.61 14.16
C VAL A 60 4.55 5.24 13.41
N VAL A 61 5.71 5.19 14.06
CA VAL A 61 6.99 4.80 13.45
C VAL A 61 6.90 3.38 12.91
N LEU A 62 6.36 2.43 13.68
CA LEU A 62 6.18 1.05 13.23
C LEU A 62 5.21 0.97 12.05
N ALA A 63 4.12 1.73 12.06
CA ALA A 63 3.19 1.81 10.93
C ALA A 63 3.86 2.38 9.68
N VAL A 64 4.66 3.45 9.80
CA VAL A 64 5.43 4.04 8.71
C VAL A 64 6.48 3.06 8.19
N VAL A 65 7.19 2.37 9.07
CA VAL A 65 8.16 1.33 8.68
C VAL A 65 7.46 0.18 7.97
N VAL A 66 6.32 -0.30 8.47
CA VAL A 66 5.56 -1.36 7.80
C VAL A 66 5.01 -0.89 6.46
N TRP A 67 4.51 0.34 6.37
CA TRP A 67 4.04 0.94 5.12
C TRP A 67 5.18 1.07 4.11
N PHE A 68 6.30 1.66 4.52
CA PHE A 68 7.50 1.80 3.71
C PHE A 68 8.08 0.45 3.31
N CYS A 69 8.15 -0.52 4.23
CA CYS A 69 8.54 -1.89 3.92
C CYS A 69 7.54 -2.57 2.97
N ARG A 70 6.22 -2.34 3.08
CA ARG A 70 5.25 -2.90 2.11
C ARG A 70 5.40 -2.25 0.74
N CYS A 71 5.66 -0.95 0.68
CA CYS A 71 5.98 -0.24 -0.56
C CYS A 71 7.31 -0.72 -1.17
N CYS A 72 8.36 -0.89 -0.38
CA CYS A 72 9.65 -1.44 -0.82
C CYS A 72 9.60 -2.95 -1.10
N ARG A 73 8.73 -3.72 -0.45
CA ARG A 73 8.48 -5.12 -0.82
C ARG A 73 7.64 -5.20 -2.10
N GLY A 74 6.76 -4.24 -2.37
CA GLY A 74 6.05 -4.11 -3.64
C GLY A 74 6.95 -3.67 -4.79
N CYS A 75 7.85 -2.70 -4.57
CA CYS A 75 8.70 -2.10 -5.60
C CYS A 75 10.10 -2.74 -5.72
N CYS A 76 10.72 -3.18 -4.63
CA CYS A 76 12.06 -3.80 -4.60
C CYS A 76 12.03 -5.33 -4.45
N LEU A 77 10.98 -5.92 -3.83
CA LEU A 77 10.70 -7.37 -3.92
C LEU A 77 9.65 -7.71 -4.99
N GLY A 78 9.29 -6.74 -5.85
CA GLY A 78 8.50 -6.92 -7.07
C GLY A 78 9.24 -7.64 -8.21
N ARG A 79 10.51 -7.99 -8.01
CA ARG A 79 11.10 -9.20 -8.59
C ARG A 79 11.37 -10.17 -7.46
N ARG A 80 10.29 -10.75 -6.90
CA ARG A 80 10.38 -12.11 -6.37
C ARG A 80 11.04 -12.89 -7.49
N GLY A 81 12.31 -13.24 -7.29
CA GLY A 81 13.03 -14.21 -8.08
C GLY A 81 12.26 -15.51 -8.02
N GLY A 82 11.15 -15.60 -8.75
CA GLY A 82 10.72 -16.83 -9.34
C GLY A 82 11.94 -17.25 -10.11
N ARG A 83 12.72 -18.15 -9.52
CA ARG A 83 13.87 -18.81 -10.13
C ARG A 83 13.44 -19.05 -11.57
N VAL A 84 13.92 -18.21 -12.49
CA VAL A 84 13.45 -18.24 -13.87
C VAL A 84 13.66 -19.69 -14.27
N ARG A 85 12.57 -20.39 -14.62
CA ARG A 85 12.63 -21.82 -14.81
C ARG A 85 13.48 -22.04 -16.06
N MET A 86 14.76 -22.26 -15.85
CA MET A 86 15.69 -22.51 -16.94
C MET A 86 15.31 -23.85 -17.55
N MET A 87 15.29 -23.91 -18.88
CA MET A 87 15.06 -25.13 -19.62
C MET A 87 16.10 -25.26 -20.73
N LYS A 88 16.33 -26.49 -21.18
CA LYS A 88 17.17 -26.74 -22.36
C LYS A 88 16.45 -26.20 -23.58
N ALA A 89 17.12 -25.34 -24.35
CA ALA A 89 16.58 -24.73 -25.54
C ALA A 89 16.29 -25.82 -26.60
N PRO A 90 15.06 -25.93 -27.14
CA PRO A 90 14.75 -26.93 -28.17
C PRO A 90 15.58 -26.68 -29.44
N GLY A 91 16.38 -27.66 -29.86
CA GLY A 91 17.22 -27.53 -31.07
C GLY A 91 18.51 -26.72 -30.89
N ARG A 92 18.88 -26.33 -29.66
CA ARG A 92 20.17 -25.67 -29.35
C ARG A 92 20.80 -26.24 -28.08
N GLU A 93 22.12 -26.05 -27.93
CA GLU A 93 22.89 -26.60 -26.81
C GLU A 93 23.14 -25.59 -25.67
N TYR A 94 22.15 -24.75 -25.35
CA TYR A 94 22.22 -23.86 -24.19
C TYR A 94 20.93 -23.89 -23.37
N ARG A 95 20.95 -23.22 -22.21
CA ARG A 95 19.79 -23.07 -21.34
C ARG A 95 19.19 -21.69 -21.47
N MET A 96 17.87 -21.61 -21.61
CA MET A 96 17.14 -20.35 -21.68
C MET A 96 16.02 -20.29 -20.64
N GLY A 97 15.59 -19.07 -20.33
CA GLY A 97 14.41 -18.86 -19.50
C GLY A 97 13.17 -19.40 -20.19
N ARG A 98 12.37 -20.20 -19.48
CA ARG A 98 11.09 -20.71 -20.00
C ARG A 98 10.12 -19.59 -20.35
N ASP A 99 10.13 -18.51 -19.58
CA ASP A 99 9.33 -17.30 -19.81
C ASP A 99 9.64 -16.65 -21.16
N VAL A 100 10.93 -16.58 -21.54
CA VAL A 100 11.36 -16.05 -22.85
C VAL A 100 10.81 -16.89 -23.99
N PHE A 101 10.77 -18.22 -23.84
CA PHE A 101 10.17 -19.10 -24.84
C PHE A 101 8.65 -18.96 -24.92
N GLU A 102 7.99 -18.95 -23.77
CA GLU A 102 6.54 -18.88 -23.68
C GLU A 102 6.01 -17.53 -24.19
N SER A 103 6.80 -16.46 -24.07
CA SER A 103 6.42 -15.13 -24.60
C SER A 103 6.40 -15.07 -26.13
N ASP A 104 7.30 -15.76 -26.82
CA ASP A 104 7.34 -15.79 -28.29
C ASP A 104 7.92 -17.09 -28.86
N PRO A 105 7.11 -18.17 -28.93
CA PRO A 105 7.58 -19.43 -29.50
C PRO A 105 7.77 -19.35 -31.01
N LYS A 106 7.00 -18.51 -31.72
CA LYS A 106 7.09 -18.38 -33.18
C LYS A 106 8.41 -17.72 -33.58
N GLY A 107 8.79 -16.64 -32.92
CA GLY A 107 10.06 -15.96 -33.14
C GLY A 107 11.25 -16.88 -32.86
N TYR A 108 11.19 -17.66 -31.77
CA TYR A 108 12.22 -18.65 -31.45
C TYR A 108 12.43 -19.65 -32.60
N PHE A 109 11.37 -20.30 -33.08
CA PHE A 109 11.49 -21.29 -34.17
C PHE A 109 11.81 -20.66 -35.53
N TYR A 110 11.40 -19.41 -35.77
CA TYR A 110 11.81 -18.67 -36.96
C TYR A 110 13.33 -18.43 -36.96
N ASN A 111 13.87 -17.94 -35.84
CA ASN A 111 15.30 -17.72 -35.67
C ASN A 111 16.09 -19.03 -35.81
N LEU A 112 15.59 -20.12 -35.23
CA LEU A 112 16.21 -21.44 -35.33
C LEU A 112 16.34 -21.95 -36.77
N ARG A 113 15.38 -21.60 -37.65
CA ARG A 113 15.44 -21.98 -39.08
C ARG A 113 16.34 -21.05 -39.88
N ALA A 114 16.37 -19.77 -39.54
CA ALA A 114 17.23 -18.79 -40.19
C ALA A 114 18.72 -19.04 -39.85
N HIS A 115 18.99 -19.52 -38.63
CA HIS A 115 20.33 -19.78 -38.13
C HIS A 115 20.35 -21.14 -37.39
N PRO A 116 20.76 -22.23 -38.06
CA PRO A 116 20.76 -23.57 -37.47
C PRO A 116 22.03 -23.89 -36.65
N GLY A 117 23.05 -23.04 -36.68
CA GLY A 117 24.38 -23.31 -36.07
C GLY A 117 24.87 -22.26 -35.07
N ASP A 118 24.07 -21.24 -34.76
CA ASP A 118 24.42 -20.17 -33.84
C ASP A 118 24.13 -20.58 -32.38
N GLN A 119 25.16 -21.04 -31.68
CA GLN A 119 25.15 -21.08 -30.23
C GLN A 119 25.42 -19.65 -29.72
N LEU A 120 24.39 -18.80 -29.71
CA LEU A 120 24.48 -17.46 -29.14
C LEU A 120 24.74 -17.57 -27.62
N CYS A 121 25.97 -17.30 -27.22
CA CYS A 121 26.39 -17.02 -25.85
C CYS A 121 25.83 -15.67 -25.38
#